data_AF-A0A8T5MFR3-F1
#
_entry.id   AF-A0A8T5MFR3-F1
#
_cell.length_a   1.000
_cell.length_b   1.000
_cell.length_c   1.000
_cell.angle_alpha   90.00
_cell.angle_beta   90.00
_cell.angle_gamma   90.00
#
_symmetry.space_group_name_H-M   'P 1'
#
loop_
_entity.id
_entity.type
_entity.pdbx_description
1 polymer ?
#
loop_
_entity_poly.entity_id
_entity_poly.type
_entity_poly.pdbx_seq_one_letter_code
_entity_poly.pdbx_strand_id
1 'polypeptide(L)'
;MNLGTAGNFVILTKSGVSTTGTTSIVGDIGVSPIDSTAITGFGLIMDSSNQFSTSSLVTGKIYAADYTPPTPSVMTTAISDMETAYTDAAGRAPNVTELGAGNIGGMTLTPGVYKWGTGLIIPTDVTLDCQGNASAVFIFQIAQDLTVGNGAQKS
;
A
#
# COMPACT_ATOMS: atom_id res chain seq x y z
N MET A 1 2.73 -13.69 -3.66
CA MET A 1 1.62 -12.73 -3.49
C MET A 1 1.33 -12.13 -4.84
N ASN A 2 0.09 -12.26 -5.31
CA ASN A 2 -0.37 -11.66 -6.55
C ASN A 2 -1.35 -10.54 -6.19
N LEU A 3 -1.09 -9.32 -6.67
CA LEU A 3 -1.93 -8.16 -6.40
C LEU A 3 -3.14 -8.07 -7.34
N GLY A 4 -3.21 -8.90 -8.40
CA GLY A 4 -4.25 -8.79 -9.40
C GLY A 4 -4.35 -7.37 -9.97
N THR A 5 -5.57 -6.86 -10.09
CA THR A 5 -5.86 -5.50 -10.54
C THR A 5 -5.52 -4.42 -9.50
N ALA A 6 -5.34 -4.78 -8.22
CA ALA A 6 -4.84 -3.83 -7.21
C ALA A 6 -3.41 -3.35 -7.55
N GLY A 7 -2.63 -4.18 -8.25
CA GLY A 7 -1.27 -3.82 -8.70
C GLY A 7 -1.21 -2.68 -9.72
N ASN A 8 -2.35 -2.24 -10.25
CA ASN A 8 -2.43 -1.07 -11.14
C ASN A 8 -2.44 0.27 -10.37
N PHE A 9 -2.61 0.24 -9.05
CA PHE A 9 -2.76 1.42 -8.21
C PHE A 9 -1.57 1.56 -7.27
N VAL A 10 -1.06 2.78 -7.12
CA VAL A 10 -0.04 3.10 -6.11
C VAL A 10 -0.65 3.44 -4.77
N ILE A 11 -1.91 3.89 -4.77
CA ILE A 11 -2.74 4.05 -3.57
C ILE A 11 -4.12 3.49 -3.89
N LEU A 12 -4.56 2.50 -3.11
CA LEU A 12 -5.89 1.91 -3.20
C LEU A 12 -6.49 1.81 -1.80
N THR A 13 -7.66 2.40 -1.58
CA THR A 13 -8.27 2.45 -0.23
C THR A 13 -9.77 2.23 -0.26
N LYS A 14 -10.34 1.83 0.88
CA LYS A 14 -11.79 1.69 1.04
C LYS A 14 -12.51 2.92 1.58
N SER A 15 -11.80 3.74 2.36
CA SER A 15 -12.38 4.79 3.20
C SER A 15 -11.89 6.20 2.88
N GLY A 16 -11.07 6.37 1.84
CA GLY A 16 -10.62 7.67 1.38
C GLY A 16 -9.11 7.88 1.49
N VAL A 17 -8.67 8.99 0.93
CA VAL A 17 -7.28 9.43 0.93
C VAL A 17 -7.25 10.95 1.07
N SER A 18 -6.34 11.47 1.89
CA SER A 18 -6.23 12.91 2.14
C SER A 18 -4.80 13.38 2.02
N THR A 19 -4.63 14.65 1.65
CA THR A 19 -3.35 15.34 1.74
C THR A 19 -3.53 16.78 2.22
N THR A 20 -2.55 17.28 2.99
CA THR A 20 -2.53 18.63 3.58
C THR A 20 -1.25 19.40 3.29
N GLY A 21 -0.34 18.85 2.49
CA GLY A 21 0.99 19.44 2.25
C GLY A 21 1.63 18.99 0.94
N THR A 22 2.94 19.22 0.82
CA THR A 22 3.72 18.85 -0.37
C THR A 22 3.54 17.37 -0.70
N THR A 23 2.93 17.10 -1.84
CA THR A 23 2.57 15.75 -2.30
C THR A 23 2.96 15.61 -3.76
N SER A 24 3.56 14.47 -4.10
CA SER A 24 3.85 14.09 -5.46
C SER A 24 3.65 12.59 -5.58
N ILE A 25 2.68 12.18 -6.39
CA ILE A 25 2.33 10.78 -6.61
C ILE A 25 2.57 10.45 -8.08
N VAL A 26 3.20 9.31 -8.33
CA VAL A 26 3.41 8.78 -9.68
C VAL A 26 2.69 7.44 -9.74
N GLY A 27 1.65 7.35 -10.57
CA GLY A 27 0.75 6.21 -10.68
C GLY A 27 -0.69 6.53 -10.25
N ASP A 28 -1.56 5.54 -10.42
CA ASP A 28 -3.00 5.71 -10.25
C ASP A 28 -3.44 5.58 -8.78
N ILE A 29 -4.48 6.33 -8.41
CA ILE A 29 -5.10 6.31 -7.08
C ILE A 29 -6.53 5.83 -7.22
N GLY A 30 -7.00 5.01 -6.28
CA GLY A 30 -8.35 4.49 -6.28
C GLY A 30 -9.00 4.48 -4.89
N VAL A 31 -10.28 4.85 -4.83
CA VAL A 31 -11.11 4.67 -3.63
C VAL A 31 -12.41 3.91 -3.96
N SER A 32 -12.76 2.90 -3.16
CA SER A 32 -14.03 2.17 -3.28
C SER A 32 -14.27 1.28 -2.07
N PRO A 33 -15.49 1.16 -1.52
CA PRO A 33 -16.76 1.63 -2.08
C PRO A 33 -17.10 3.09 -1.78
N ILE A 34 -16.24 3.81 -1.06
CA ILE A 34 -16.46 5.23 -0.80
C ILE A 34 -16.40 6.04 -2.09
N ASP A 35 -17.12 7.16 -2.12
CA ASP A 35 -17.17 8.06 -3.27
C ASP A 35 -15.97 9.04 -3.31
N SER A 36 -15.93 9.81 -4.38
CA SER A 36 -14.87 10.79 -4.67
C SER A 36 -14.77 11.92 -3.65
N THR A 37 -15.79 12.17 -2.82
CA THR A 37 -15.75 13.22 -1.79
C THR A 37 -14.78 12.89 -0.66
N ALA A 38 -14.43 11.61 -0.49
CA ALA A 38 -13.42 11.16 0.46
C ALA A 38 -11.97 11.29 -0.04
N ILE A 39 -11.77 11.81 -1.25
CA ILE A 39 -10.47 12.17 -1.81
C ILE A 39 -10.25 13.66 -1.56
N THR A 40 -9.62 13.99 -0.44
CA THR A 40 -9.55 15.38 0.06
C THR A 40 -8.16 15.98 -0.11
N GLY A 41 -8.10 17.29 -0.43
CA GLY A 41 -6.84 18.02 -0.62
C GLY A 41 -6.15 17.84 -1.97
N PHE A 42 -6.70 16.99 -2.86
CA PHE A 42 -6.12 16.73 -4.18
C PHE A 42 -6.53 17.73 -5.27
N GLY A 43 -7.53 18.58 -5.04
CA GLY A 43 -8.02 19.52 -6.06
C GLY A 43 -8.45 18.82 -7.35
N LEU A 44 -9.34 17.82 -7.21
CA LEU A 44 -9.74 16.96 -8.32
C LEU A 44 -10.38 17.74 -9.46
N ILE A 45 -9.94 17.44 -10.68
CA ILE A 45 -10.54 17.93 -11.92
C ILE A 45 -11.08 16.72 -12.68
N MET A 46 -12.40 16.62 -12.78
CA MET A 46 -13.08 15.55 -13.50
C MET A 46 -12.72 15.58 -14.98
N ASP A 47 -12.33 14.44 -15.55
CA ASP A 47 -12.13 14.29 -16.98
C ASP A 47 -13.47 14.35 -17.73
N SER A 48 -13.43 14.76 -19.01
CA SER A 48 -14.61 14.84 -19.89
C SER A 48 -15.41 13.54 -20.02
N SER A 49 -14.78 12.37 -19.79
CA SER A 49 -15.45 11.06 -19.79
C SER A 49 -16.25 10.77 -18.52
N ASN A 50 -16.04 11.54 -17.46
CA ASN A 50 -16.52 11.29 -16.10
C ASN A 50 -16.09 9.93 -15.51
N GLN A 51 -15.06 9.26 -16.06
CA GLN A 51 -14.57 7.96 -15.59
C GLN A 51 -13.40 8.07 -14.61
N PHE A 52 -12.68 9.19 -14.62
CA PHE A 52 -11.57 9.44 -13.71
C PHE A 52 -11.42 10.96 -13.50
N SER A 53 -10.66 11.33 -12.50
CA SER A 53 -10.22 12.71 -12.29
C SER A 53 -8.70 12.81 -12.35
N THR A 54 -8.22 14.04 -12.46
CA THR A 54 -6.80 14.40 -12.46
C THR A 54 -6.49 15.38 -11.32
N SER A 55 -5.22 15.50 -10.97
CA SER A 55 -4.70 16.44 -9.98
C SER A 55 -3.29 16.86 -10.38
N SER A 56 -2.90 18.10 -10.07
CA SER A 56 -1.51 18.56 -10.24
C SER A 56 -0.52 17.81 -9.34
N LEU A 57 -1.00 17.11 -8.30
CA LEU A 57 -0.20 16.33 -7.36
C LEU A 57 0.00 14.87 -7.82
N VAL A 58 -0.68 14.44 -8.89
CA VAL A 58 -0.74 13.05 -9.33
C VAL A 58 -0.38 12.95 -10.80
N THR A 59 0.78 12.35 -11.09
CA THR A 59 1.13 11.88 -12.43
C THR A 59 0.48 10.51 -12.65
N GLY A 60 -0.82 10.54 -12.95
CA GLY A 60 -1.67 9.36 -13.05
C GLY A 60 -3.15 9.76 -13.07
N LYS A 61 -4.03 8.77 -12.92
CA LYS A 61 -5.47 8.95 -12.84
C LYS A 61 -5.98 8.64 -11.44
N ILE A 62 -7.04 9.33 -11.07
CA ILE A 62 -7.72 9.15 -9.80
C ILE A 62 -9.11 8.56 -10.09
N TYR A 63 -9.45 7.47 -9.42
CA TYR A 63 -10.69 6.73 -9.63
C TYR A 63 -11.48 6.62 -8.33
N ALA A 64 -12.81 6.71 -8.44
CA ALA A 64 -13.72 6.60 -7.30
C ALA A 64 -14.97 5.79 -7.66
N ALA A 65 -15.67 5.27 -6.65
CA ALA A 65 -16.81 4.38 -6.84
C ALA A 65 -18.05 5.04 -7.47
N ASP A 66 -18.18 6.36 -7.37
CA ASP A 66 -19.27 7.19 -7.91
C ASP A 66 -19.03 7.67 -9.35
N TYR A 67 -17.90 7.30 -9.96
CA TYR A 67 -17.59 7.68 -11.34
C TYR A 67 -18.36 6.84 -12.36
N THR A 68 -18.34 7.29 -13.62
CA THR A 68 -19.07 6.65 -14.71
C THR A 68 -18.48 5.27 -15.06
N PRO A 69 -19.29 4.27 -15.46
CA PRO A 69 -18.77 2.99 -15.95
C PRO A 69 -17.68 3.14 -17.03
N PRO A 70 -16.65 2.28 -17.02
CA PRO A 70 -16.51 1.05 -16.24
C PRO A 70 -15.86 1.23 -14.85
N THR A 71 -15.63 2.45 -14.38
CA THR A 71 -14.83 2.70 -13.16
C THR A 71 -15.34 1.98 -11.90
N PRO A 72 -16.65 1.96 -11.57
CA PRO A 72 -17.12 1.31 -10.35
C PRO A 72 -16.81 -0.20 -10.31
N SER A 73 -16.90 -0.90 -11.44
CA SER A 73 -16.60 -2.34 -11.49
C SER A 73 -15.10 -2.60 -11.42
N VAL A 74 -14.27 -1.81 -12.12
CA VAL A 74 -12.80 -1.86 -12.03
C VAL A 74 -12.36 -1.67 -10.58
N MET A 75 -12.91 -0.66 -9.90
CA MET A 75 -12.58 -0.37 -8.51
C MET A 75 -13.03 -1.47 -7.54
N THR A 76 -14.21 -2.06 -7.76
CA THR A 76 -14.68 -3.20 -6.96
C THR A 76 -13.75 -4.40 -7.10
N THR A 77 -13.32 -4.74 -8.31
CA THR A 77 -12.37 -5.83 -8.56
C THR A 77 -11.02 -5.54 -7.91
N ALA A 78 -10.49 -4.32 -8.02
CA ALA A 78 -9.22 -3.94 -7.39
C ALA A 78 -9.25 -4.10 -5.87
N ILE A 79 -10.35 -3.70 -5.21
CA ILE A 79 -10.51 -3.89 -3.76
C ILE A 79 -10.60 -5.38 -3.38
N SER A 80 -11.33 -6.18 -4.16
CA SER A 80 -11.40 -7.64 -3.94
C SER A 80 -10.04 -8.31 -4.10
N ASP A 81 -9.24 -7.89 -5.09
CA ASP A 81 -7.90 -8.41 -5.31
C ASP A 81 -6.94 -7.99 -4.17
N MET A 82 -7.08 -6.76 -3.66
CA MET A 82 -6.35 -6.29 -2.49
C MET A 82 -6.67 -7.13 -1.24
N GLU A 83 -7.94 -7.42 -0.97
CA GLU A 83 -8.36 -8.27 0.15
C GLU A 83 -7.85 -9.71 0.02
N THR A 84 -7.84 -10.24 -1.20
CA THR A 84 -7.28 -11.56 -1.52
C THR A 84 -5.76 -11.59 -1.30
N ALA A 85 -5.04 -10.56 -1.78
CA ALA A 85 -3.60 -10.43 -1.60
C ALA A 85 -3.23 -10.31 -0.12
N TYR A 86 -4.00 -9.52 0.66
CA TYR A 86 -3.84 -9.42 2.11
C TYR A 86 -4.01 -10.78 2.80
N THR A 87 -5.06 -11.52 2.44
CA THR A 87 -5.33 -12.84 3.03
C THR A 87 -4.24 -13.86 2.67
N ASP A 88 -3.77 -13.86 1.42
CA ASP A 88 -2.62 -14.68 0.98
C ASP A 88 -1.36 -14.34 1.77
N ALA A 89 -1.06 -13.06 1.97
CA ALA A 89 0.09 -12.59 2.74
C ALA A 89 0.01 -13.02 4.21
N ALA A 90 -1.13 -12.80 4.85
CA ALA A 90 -1.38 -13.13 6.25
C ALA A 90 -1.38 -14.64 6.52
N GLY A 91 -1.72 -15.45 5.50
CA GLY A 91 -1.76 -16.90 5.57
C GLY A 91 -0.43 -17.61 5.28
N ARG A 92 0.64 -16.90 4.88
CA ARG A 92 1.94 -17.54 4.62
C ARG A 92 2.55 -18.11 5.91
N ALA A 93 3.14 -19.31 5.82
CA ALA A 93 3.87 -19.89 6.94
C ALA A 93 5.13 -19.04 7.27
N PRO A 94 5.33 -18.62 8.53
CA PRO A 94 6.48 -17.81 8.90
C PRO A 94 7.77 -18.63 8.91
N ASN A 95 8.87 -18.02 8.45
CA ASN A 95 10.23 -18.53 8.62
C ASN A 95 10.80 -18.11 9.98
N VAL A 96 10.48 -16.89 10.41
CA VAL A 96 10.97 -16.27 11.65
C VAL A 96 9.80 -15.64 12.40
N THR A 97 9.75 -15.84 13.72
CA THR A 97 8.71 -15.29 14.60
C THR A 97 9.33 -14.40 15.67
N GLU A 98 8.68 -13.29 15.99
CA GLU A 98 9.03 -12.37 17.08
C GLU A 98 10.46 -11.81 17.01
N LEU A 99 10.99 -11.61 15.79
CA LEU A 99 12.33 -11.09 15.59
C LEU A 99 12.50 -9.74 16.31
N GLY A 100 13.58 -9.63 17.09
CA GLY A 100 13.90 -8.40 17.83
C GLY A 100 12.84 -7.99 18.87
N ALA A 101 11.94 -8.91 19.25
CA ALA A 101 10.81 -8.61 20.12
C ALA A 101 9.96 -7.40 19.66
N GLY A 102 9.84 -7.22 18.34
CA GLY A 102 9.10 -6.10 17.74
C GLY A 102 9.93 -4.84 17.50
N ASN A 103 11.25 -4.86 17.71
CA ASN A 103 12.15 -3.79 17.30
C ASN A 103 13.25 -4.32 16.36
N ILE A 104 13.23 -3.86 15.11
CA ILE A 104 14.19 -4.29 14.08
C ILE A 104 15.09 -3.16 13.58
N GLY A 105 15.18 -2.04 14.32
CA GLY A 105 16.08 -0.95 14.00
C GLY A 105 17.54 -1.42 13.92
N GLY A 106 18.22 -1.07 12.83
CA GLY A 106 19.62 -1.40 12.56
C GLY A 106 19.85 -2.84 12.10
N MET A 107 18.80 -3.65 11.93
CA MET A 107 18.94 -5.05 11.55
C MET A 107 19.08 -5.24 10.04
N THR A 108 19.77 -6.30 9.64
CA THR A 108 19.77 -6.82 8.28
C THR A 108 18.92 -8.08 8.22
N LEU A 109 17.89 -8.05 7.38
CA LEU A 109 16.97 -9.15 7.17
C LEU A 109 17.26 -9.80 5.81
N THR A 110 17.25 -11.13 5.77
CA THR A 110 17.34 -11.93 4.56
C THR A 110 15.94 -12.24 4.02
N PRO A 111 15.79 -12.71 2.77
CA PRO A 111 14.47 -12.96 2.19
C PRO A 111 13.70 -14.01 3.00
N GLY A 112 12.40 -13.80 3.20
CA GLY A 112 11.57 -14.70 3.99
C GLY A 112 10.28 -14.08 4.53
N VAL A 113 9.53 -14.90 5.27
CA VAL A 113 8.29 -14.53 5.96
C VAL A 113 8.59 -14.32 7.44
N TYR A 114 8.32 -13.11 7.92
CA TYR A 114 8.50 -12.70 9.31
C TYR A 114 7.16 -12.43 9.96
N LYS A 115 6.97 -12.88 11.20
CA LYS A 115 5.70 -12.73 11.92
C LYS A 115 5.89 -12.18 13.33
N TRP A 116 5.05 -11.23 13.70
CA TRP A 116 4.92 -10.70 15.06
C TRP A 116 3.46 -10.74 15.51
N GLY A 117 3.24 -11.22 16.74
CA GLY A 117 1.97 -11.11 17.45
C GLY A 117 1.74 -9.73 18.10
N THR A 118 2.75 -8.87 18.06
CA THR A 118 2.77 -7.52 18.63
C THR A 118 2.92 -6.45 17.54
N GLY A 119 3.07 -5.19 17.93
CA GLY A 119 3.47 -4.11 17.04
C GLY A 119 4.94 -4.22 16.63
N LEU A 120 5.26 -3.70 15.45
CA LEU A 120 6.62 -3.65 14.92
C LEU A 120 7.11 -2.20 14.87
N ILE A 121 8.31 -1.94 15.38
CA ILE A 121 8.94 -0.63 15.40
C ILE A 121 10.26 -0.69 14.64
N ILE A 122 10.47 0.30 13.77
CA ILE A 122 11.67 0.52 12.97
C ILE A 122 12.20 1.92 13.33
N PRO A 123 12.86 2.10 14.49
CA PRO A 123 13.25 3.43 14.97
C PRO A 123 14.45 4.02 14.22
N THR A 124 15.24 3.16 13.57
CA THR A 124 16.40 3.48 12.73
C THR A 124 16.37 2.61 11.48
N ASP A 125 17.30 2.83 10.55
CA ASP A 125 17.38 2.12 9.27
C ASP A 125 17.32 0.59 9.41
N VAL A 126 16.77 -0.08 8.40
CA VAL A 126 16.74 -1.54 8.28
C VAL A 126 17.27 -1.95 6.92
N THR A 127 18.06 -3.01 6.85
CA THR A 127 18.58 -3.53 5.59
C THR A 127 17.76 -4.72 5.12
N LEU A 128 17.30 -4.72 3.88
CA LEU A 128 16.67 -5.89 3.23
C LEU A 128 17.68 -6.50 2.26
N ASP A 129 18.52 -7.40 2.76
CA ASP A 129 19.57 -8.03 1.97
C ASP A 129 18.97 -9.09 1.05
N CYS A 130 18.92 -8.76 -0.24
CA CYS A 130 18.42 -9.66 -1.28
C CYS A 130 19.36 -10.85 -1.55
N GLN A 131 20.57 -10.87 -0.95
CA GLN A 131 21.59 -11.91 -1.14
C GLN A 131 21.93 -12.17 -2.62
N GLY A 132 21.91 -11.10 -3.43
CA GLY A 132 22.13 -11.18 -4.88
C GLY A 132 20.94 -11.70 -5.70
N ASN A 133 19.79 -11.99 -5.08
CA ASN A 133 18.58 -12.43 -5.76
C ASN A 133 17.64 -11.24 -6.06
N ALA A 134 17.58 -10.82 -7.32
CA ALA A 134 16.68 -9.73 -7.76
C ALA A 134 15.17 -10.07 -7.61
N SER A 135 14.83 -11.34 -7.41
CA SER A 135 13.47 -11.81 -7.12
C SER A 135 13.27 -12.18 -5.66
N ALA A 136 14.13 -11.69 -4.76
CA ALA A 136 13.97 -11.87 -3.32
C ALA A 136 12.61 -11.35 -2.83
N VAL A 137 11.98 -12.11 -1.94
CA VAL A 137 10.67 -11.77 -1.39
C VAL A 137 10.77 -11.66 0.13
N PHE A 138 10.20 -10.58 0.65
CA PHE A 138 10.04 -10.32 2.08
C PHE A 138 8.56 -10.16 2.38
N ILE A 139 8.05 -10.89 3.38
CA ILE A 139 6.66 -10.76 3.83
C ILE A 139 6.69 -10.49 5.33
N PHE A 140 6.09 -9.38 5.75
CA PHE A 140 5.97 -8.99 7.14
C PHE A 140 4.51 -9.14 7.59
N GLN A 141 4.26 -10.03 8.53
CA GLN A 141 2.96 -10.25 9.17
C GLN A 141 2.98 -9.62 10.56
N ILE A 142 2.24 -8.53 10.75
CA ILE A 142 2.25 -7.75 11.99
C ILE A 142 0.81 -7.71 12.51
N ALA A 143 0.59 -8.19 13.73
CA ALA A 143 -0.77 -8.28 14.30
C ALA A 143 -1.30 -6.96 14.84
N GLN A 144 -0.41 -5.99 15.11
CA GLN A 144 -0.74 -4.64 15.54
C GLN A 144 -0.10 -3.61 14.59
N ASP A 145 0.23 -2.43 15.09
CA ASP A 145 0.74 -1.33 14.26
C ASP A 145 2.20 -1.54 13.82
N LEU A 146 2.51 -1.00 12.64
CA LEU A 146 3.87 -0.75 12.17
C LEU A 146 4.21 0.72 12.42
N THR A 147 5.25 0.98 13.22
CA THR A 147 5.78 2.33 13.48
C THR A 147 7.17 2.48 12.88
N VAL A 148 7.36 3.48 12.01
CA VAL A 148 8.66 3.79 11.40
C VAL A 148 9.13 5.14 11.92
N GLY A 149 10.38 5.19 12.40
CA GLY A 149 11.00 6.40 12.94
C GLY A 149 11.21 7.45 11.85
N ASN A 150 11.19 8.73 12.25
CA ASN A 150 11.46 9.82 11.32
C ASN A 150 12.86 9.69 10.72
N GLY A 151 12.95 9.74 9.39
CA GLY A 151 14.21 9.61 8.66
C GLY A 151 14.76 8.20 8.55
N ALA A 152 14.12 7.18 9.14
CA ALA A 152 14.53 5.80 8.95
C ALA A 152 14.33 5.37 7.50
N GLN A 153 15.35 4.73 6.93
CA GLN A 153 15.36 4.26 5.55
C GLN A 153 15.50 2.74 5.48
N LYS A 154 15.01 2.18 4.38
CA LYS A 154 15.40 0.81 3.99
C LYS A 154 16.62 0.91 3.07
N SER A 155 17.65 0.10 3.35
CA SER A 155 18.80 -0.09 2.46
C SER A 155 18.71 -1.44 1.75
#